data_AF-A0A382R3W1-F1
#
_entry.id   AF-A0A382R3W1-F1
#
_cell.length_a   1.000
_cell.length_b   1.000
_cell.length_c   1.000
_cell.angle_alpha   90.00
_cell.angle_beta   90.00
_cell.angle_gamma   90.00
#
_symmetry.space_group_name_H-M   'P 1'
#
loop_
_entity.id
_entity.type
_entity.pdbx_description
1 polymer ?
#
loop_
_entity_poly.entity_id
_entity_poly.type
_entity_poly.pdbx_seq_one_letter_code
_entity_poly.pdbx_strand_id
1 'polypeptide(L)'
;MKNMKNIKNIISRQIIDSRGNPTVETEVILENGVLGRASVPSGASTGKYEAFELRDKKNIFNGKSVQKAVSNVNGIIFDALSGFDVTEQSLIDHTLIDLDGTKNKSKLGANAILSVSMASAVAAANLYNIPLYKYLGGTKQFKMPTPML
;
A
#
# COMPACT_ATOMS: atom_id res chain seq x y z
N MET A 1 9.34 23.10 -14.64
CA MET A 1 8.78 21.87 -15.27
C MET A 1 7.66 21.38 -14.37
N LYS A 2 6.48 21.04 -14.91
CA LYS A 2 5.38 20.48 -14.10
C LYS A 2 5.87 19.18 -13.46
N ASN A 3 5.75 19.04 -12.13
CA ASN A 3 6.16 17.85 -11.40
C ASN A 3 5.21 16.67 -11.68
N MET A 4 5.30 16.08 -12.88
CA MET A 4 4.36 15.07 -13.37
C MET A 4 4.36 13.76 -12.58
N LYS A 5 5.46 13.46 -11.90
CA LYS A 5 5.71 12.21 -11.16
C LYS A 5 5.40 12.29 -9.67
N ASN A 6 5.03 13.47 -9.18
CA ASN A 6 4.76 13.66 -7.77
C ASN A 6 3.37 13.16 -7.42
N ILE A 7 3.24 12.61 -6.21
CA ILE A 7 1.97 12.18 -5.63
C ILE A 7 1.10 13.41 -5.39
N LYS A 8 -0.04 13.44 -6.08
CA LYS A 8 -1.07 14.47 -5.92
C LYS A 8 -2.09 14.09 -4.87
N ASN A 9 -2.49 12.81 -4.84
CA ASN A 9 -3.50 12.31 -3.91
C ASN A 9 -3.27 10.85 -3.54
N ILE A 10 -3.69 10.47 -2.33
CA ILE A 10 -3.76 9.08 -1.88
C ILE A 10 -5.16 8.85 -1.31
N ILE A 11 -5.90 7.90 -1.87
CA ILE A 11 -7.27 7.58 -1.44
C ILE A 11 -7.34 6.10 -1.09
N SER A 12 -7.82 5.80 0.09
CA SER A 12 -8.01 4.46 0.60
C SER A 12 -9.46 4.19 0.96
N ARG A 13 -9.85 2.93 0.81
CA ARG A 13 -11.19 2.42 1.09
C ARG A 13 -11.14 1.02 1.65
N GLN A 14 -12.19 0.66 2.37
CA GLN A 14 -12.43 -0.71 2.79
C GLN A 14 -13.11 -1.48 1.66
N ILE A 15 -12.51 -2.60 1.25
CA ILE A 15 -13.11 -3.59 0.34
C ILE A 15 -13.25 -4.94 1.05
N ILE A 16 -13.73 -5.97 0.35
CA ILE A 16 -13.94 -7.32 0.89
C ILE A 16 -12.99 -8.31 0.20
N ASP A 17 -12.30 -9.14 0.99
CA ASP A 17 -11.41 -10.19 0.52
C ASP A 17 -12.16 -11.44 0.04
N SER A 18 -11.44 -12.43 -0.50
CA SER A 18 -12.01 -13.69 -1.00
C SER A 18 -12.72 -14.54 0.07
N ARG A 19 -12.56 -14.21 1.36
CA ARG A 19 -13.18 -14.89 2.51
C ARG A 19 -14.31 -14.06 3.14
N GLY A 20 -14.73 -12.97 2.49
CA GLY A 20 -15.78 -12.10 3.01
C GLY A 20 -15.33 -11.17 4.14
N ASN A 21 -14.03 -11.05 4.44
CA ASN A 21 -13.54 -10.16 5.49
C ASN A 21 -13.11 -8.81 4.89
N PRO A 22 -13.24 -7.71 5.64
CA PRO A 22 -12.73 -6.42 5.21
C PRO A 22 -11.22 -6.43 4.95
N THR A 23 -10.77 -5.67 3.95
CA THR A 23 -9.35 -5.35 3.73
C THR A 23 -9.21 -3.94 3.14
N VAL A 24 -7.96 -3.46 3.03
CA VAL A 24 -7.63 -2.11 2.56
C VAL A 24 -7.30 -2.14 1.07
N GLU A 25 -7.88 -1.22 0.31
CA GLU A 25 -7.47 -0.88 -1.05
C GLU A 25 -7.08 0.59 -1.11
N THR A 26 -5.97 0.89 -1.76
CA THR A 26 -5.43 2.24 -1.87
C THR A 26 -5.14 2.59 -3.33
N GLU A 27 -5.43 3.83 -3.67
CA GLU A 27 -5.10 4.49 -4.94
C GLU A 27 -4.10 5.61 -4.69
N VAL A 28 -3.02 5.64 -5.47
CA VAL A 28 -2.06 6.73 -5.55
C VAL A 28 -2.24 7.41 -6.89
N ILE A 29 -2.53 8.71 -6.87
CA ILE A 29 -2.80 9.53 -8.05
C ILE A 29 -1.68 10.55 -8.18
N LEU A 30 -1.06 10.63 -9.35
CA LEU A 30 0.02 11.57 -9.65
C LEU A 30 -0.52 12.90 -10.20
N GLU A 31 0.32 13.92 -10.23
CA GLU A 31 -0.02 15.25 -10.79
C GLU A 31 -0.43 15.21 -12.26
N ASN A 32 0.08 14.25 -13.03
CA ASN A 32 -0.31 14.04 -14.43
C ASN A 32 -1.57 13.17 -14.60
N GLY A 33 -2.21 12.74 -13.51
CA GLY A 33 -3.42 11.91 -13.52
C GLY A 33 -3.18 10.41 -13.62
N VAL A 34 -1.93 9.95 -13.70
CA VAL A 34 -1.61 8.51 -13.62
C VAL A 34 -2.04 7.97 -12.27
N LEU A 35 -2.65 6.78 -12.28
CA LEU A 35 -3.18 6.11 -11.10
C LEU A 35 -2.51 4.75 -10.91
N GLY A 36 -2.12 4.45 -9.67
CA GLY A 36 -1.78 3.10 -9.23
C GLY A 36 -2.75 2.64 -8.14
N ARG A 37 -3.19 1.38 -8.21
CA ARG A 37 -4.12 0.81 -7.24
C ARG A 37 -3.56 -0.51 -6.71
N ALA A 38 -3.68 -0.72 -5.41
CA ALA A 38 -3.35 -1.99 -4.78
C ALA A 38 -4.30 -2.30 -3.63
N SER A 39 -4.71 -3.56 -3.53
CA SER A 39 -5.38 -4.12 -2.37
C SER A 39 -4.46 -5.09 -1.65
N VAL A 40 -4.52 -5.10 -0.33
CA VAL A 40 -3.66 -5.97 0.49
C VAL A 40 -4.40 -7.25 0.89
N PRO A 41 -3.75 -8.42 0.80
CA PRO A 41 -4.35 -9.64 1.30
C PRO A 41 -4.43 -9.61 2.83
N SER A 42 -5.46 -10.24 3.38
CA SER A 42 -5.51 -10.52 4.82
C SER A 42 -4.77 -11.81 5.13
N GLY A 43 -3.86 -11.76 6.10
CA GLY A 43 -3.22 -12.95 6.63
C GLY A 43 -4.16 -13.73 7.56
N ALA A 44 -4.14 -15.06 7.47
CA ALA A 44 -4.71 -15.91 8.51
C ALA A 44 -3.70 -16.23 9.63
N SER A 45 -2.40 -16.10 9.34
CA SER A 45 -1.32 -16.29 10.32
C SER A 45 -1.24 -15.10 11.26
N THR A 46 -1.12 -15.38 12.55
CA THR A 46 -0.90 -14.39 13.61
C THR A 46 0.45 -14.64 14.27
N GLY A 47 1.48 -14.89 13.46
CA GLY A 47 2.83 -15.14 13.97
C GLY A 47 3.28 -14.00 14.87
N LYS A 48 3.81 -14.31 16.06
CA LYS A 48 4.20 -13.32 17.09
C LYS A 48 5.20 -12.27 16.58
N TYR A 49 5.94 -12.59 15.51
CA TYR A 49 6.98 -11.75 14.92
C TYR A 49 6.57 -11.11 13.58
N GLU A 50 5.33 -11.32 13.13
CA GLU A 50 4.82 -10.74 11.88
C GLU A 50 4.47 -9.25 12.04
N ALA A 51 4.42 -8.55 10.91
CA ALA A 51 3.92 -7.19 10.87
C ALA A 51 2.41 -7.18 11.23
N PHE A 52 1.99 -6.19 12.01
CA PHE A 52 0.68 -6.18 12.62
C PHE A 52 -0.39 -5.62 11.68
N GLU A 53 -1.35 -6.45 11.29
CA GLU A 53 -2.54 -6.00 10.57
C GLU A 53 -3.50 -5.25 11.51
N LEU A 54 -3.81 -3.99 11.21
CA LEU A 54 -4.68 -3.17 12.05
C LEU A 54 -6.16 -3.42 11.74
N ARG A 55 -6.91 -3.81 12.77
CA ARG A 55 -8.36 -4.06 12.77
C ARG A 55 -9.06 -3.21 13.84
N ASP A 56 -10.32 -2.84 13.60
CA ASP A 56 -11.07 -1.93 14.47
C ASP A 56 -11.57 -2.57 15.77
N LYS A 57 -11.71 -3.90 15.82
CA LYS A 57 -12.20 -4.67 16.99
C LYS A 57 -13.58 -4.21 17.53
N LYS A 58 -14.42 -3.63 16.68
CA LYS A 58 -15.82 -3.24 16.98
C LYS A 58 -16.82 -4.29 16.46
N ASN A 59 -18.09 -4.25 16.86
CA ASN A 59 -19.12 -5.22 16.44
C ASN A 59 -19.41 -5.27 14.91
N ILE A 60 -18.78 -4.42 14.11
CA ILE A 60 -18.91 -4.39 12.65
C ILE A 60 -17.93 -5.43 12.04
N PHE A 61 -18.44 -6.29 11.14
CA PHE A 61 -17.70 -7.42 10.56
C PHE A 61 -17.01 -8.31 11.62
N ASN A 62 -17.67 -8.58 12.75
CA ASN A 62 -17.11 -9.39 13.85
C ASN A 62 -15.73 -8.92 14.32
N GLY A 63 -15.51 -7.61 14.43
CA GLY A 63 -14.23 -7.03 14.84
C GLY A 63 -13.21 -6.85 13.72
N LYS A 64 -13.53 -7.28 12.49
CA LYS A 64 -12.57 -7.33 11.38
C LYS A 64 -12.60 -6.10 10.47
N SER A 65 -13.43 -5.10 10.76
CA SER A 65 -13.39 -3.81 10.05
C SER A 65 -11.98 -3.20 10.06
N VAL A 66 -11.62 -2.46 9.00
CA VAL A 66 -10.30 -1.85 8.78
C VAL A 66 -10.40 -0.32 8.60
N GLN A 67 -11.46 0.31 9.10
CA GLN A 67 -11.70 1.75 8.92
C GLN A 67 -10.61 2.60 9.58
N LYS A 68 -10.02 2.14 10.69
CA LYS A 68 -8.87 2.83 11.29
C LYS A 68 -7.65 2.82 10.37
N ALA A 69 -7.36 1.70 9.71
CA ALA A 69 -6.27 1.61 8.75
C ALA A 69 -6.54 2.52 7.54
N VAL A 70 -7.76 2.51 7.00
CA VAL A 70 -8.20 3.42 5.92
C VAL A 70 -8.05 4.90 6.33
N SER A 71 -8.46 5.25 7.55
CA SER A 71 -8.32 6.61 8.08
C SER A 71 -6.85 7.01 8.24
N ASN A 72 -5.97 6.09 8.63
CA ASN A 72 -4.54 6.35 8.71
C ASN A 72 -3.95 6.66 7.31
N VAL A 73 -4.42 5.96 6.27
CA VAL A 73 -4.00 6.26 4.89
C VAL A 73 -4.48 7.63 4.43
N ASN A 74 -5.77 7.91 4.58
CA ASN A 74 -6.41 9.13 4.07
C ASN A 74 -6.01 10.41 4.83
N GLY A 75 -5.45 10.28 6.03
CA GLY A 75 -4.95 11.40 6.84
C GLY A 75 -3.44 11.35 6.93
N ILE A 76 -2.95 10.75 8.02
CA ILE A 76 -1.54 10.81 8.46
C ILE A 76 -0.56 10.42 7.34
N ILE A 77 -0.84 9.37 6.57
CA ILE A 77 0.05 8.92 5.49
C ILE A 77 -0.02 9.87 4.28
N PHE A 78 -1.23 10.29 3.88
CA PHE A 78 -1.38 11.25 2.78
C PHE A 78 -0.65 12.55 3.08
N ASP A 79 -0.84 13.11 4.28
CA ASP A 79 -0.17 14.35 4.70
C ASP A 79 1.36 14.24 4.65
N ALA A 80 1.90 13.05 4.97
CA ALA A 80 3.34 12.81 4.98
C ALA A 80 3.95 12.60 3.58
N LEU A 81 3.18 12.05 2.63
CA LEU A 81 3.68 11.66 1.31
C LEU A 81 3.23 12.58 0.16
N SER A 82 2.30 13.50 0.41
CA SER A 82 1.85 14.45 -0.61
C SER A 82 3.04 15.22 -1.19
N GLY A 83 3.12 15.26 -2.53
CA GLY A 83 4.21 15.90 -3.25
C GLY A 83 5.48 15.07 -3.38
N PHE A 84 5.57 13.86 -2.80
CA PHE A 84 6.73 12.97 -2.99
C PHE A 84 6.81 12.48 -4.43
N ASP A 85 8.03 12.24 -4.90
CA ASP A 85 8.26 11.57 -6.17
C ASP A 85 7.90 10.08 -6.05
N VAL A 86 6.94 9.60 -6.85
CA VAL A 86 6.48 8.21 -6.77
C VAL A 86 7.56 7.20 -7.17
N THR A 87 8.60 7.62 -7.89
CA THR A 87 9.67 6.72 -8.35
C THR A 87 10.69 6.41 -7.25
N GLU A 88 10.69 7.18 -6.17
CA GLU A 88 11.57 7.01 -5.02
C GLU A 88 10.99 5.98 -4.02
N GLN A 89 10.80 4.74 -4.47
CA GLN A 89 10.13 3.68 -3.69
C GLN A 89 10.73 3.49 -2.30
N SER A 90 12.06 3.44 -2.19
CA SER A 90 12.76 3.29 -0.91
C SER A 90 12.49 4.46 0.03
N LEU A 91 12.44 5.69 -0.48
CA LEU A 91 12.14 6.87 0.33
C LEU A 91 10.71 6.83 0.86
N ILE A 92 9.75 6.46 0.02
CA ILE A 92 8.35 6.29 0.41
C ILE A 92 8.24 5.24 1.51
N ASP A 93 8.83 4.06 1.31
CA ASP A 93 8.76 2.95 2.25
C ASP A 93 9.45 3.27 3.59
N HIS A 94 10.62 3.93 3.57
CA HIS A 94 11.28 4.40 4.78
C HIS A 94 10.45 5.45 5.52
N THR A 95 9.89 6.42 4.80
CA THR A 95 9.00 7.44 5.38
C THR A 95 7.81 6.79 6.08
N LEU A 96 7.17 5.79 5.46
CA LEU A 96 6.06 5.05 6.03
C LEU A 96 6.46 4.27 7.30
N ILE A 97 7.65 3.64 7.30
CA ILE A 97 8.19 2.92 8.45
C ILE A 97 8.47 3.88 9.61
N ASP A 98 9.12 5.00 9.33
CA ASP A 98 9.50 5.99 10.34
C ASP A 98 8.28 6.70 10.92
N LEU A 99 7.27 7.00 10.08
CA LEU A 99 6.00 7.60 10.49
C LEU A 99 5.21 6.70 11.45
N ASP A 100 5.25 5.38 11.24
CA ASP A 100 4.71 4.41 12.18
C ASP A 100 5.54 4.36 13.47
N GLY A 101 6.86 4.28 13.35
CA GLY A 101 7.81 4.30 14.46
C GLY A 101 7.82 3.03 15.33
N THR A 102 7.01 2.01 15.03
CA THR A 102 7.01 0.73 15.74
C THR A 102 7.70 -0.35 14.92
N LYS A 103 8.36 -1.31 15.61
CA LYS A 103 9.07 -2.41 14.94
C LYS A 103 8.18 -3.26 14.03
N ASN A 104 6.90 -3.38 14.38
CA ASN A 104 5.94 -4.27 13.72
C ASN A 104 4.82 -3.53 13.00
N LYS A 105 4.94 -2.21 12.75
CA LYS A 105 3.93 -1.44 12.00
C LYS A 105 2.55 -1.37 12.68
N SER A 106 2.51 -1.46 14.01
CA SER A 106 1.27 -1.60 14.78
C SER A 106 0.50 -0.29 14.99
N LYS A 107 1.14 0.87 14.79
CA LYS A 107 0.50 2.18 15.00
C LYS A 107 -0.40 2.53 13.82
N LEU A 108 0.14 2.46 12.60
CA LEU A 108 -0.57 2.76 11.35
C LEU A 108 -1.26 1.52 10.78
N GLY A 109 -0.70 0.33 11.03
CA GLY A 109 -1.15 -0.93 10.46
C GLY A 109 -0.31 -1.33 9.25
N ALA A 110 0.20 -2.56 9.26
CA ALA A 110 0.96 -3.12 8.14
C ALA A 110 0.13 -3.16 6.85
N ASN A 111 -1.19 -3.37 6.95
CA ASN A 111 -2.14 -3.30 5.85
C ASN A 111 -2.25 -1.90 5.24
N ALA A 112 -2.25 -0.84 6.07
CA ALA A 112 -2.22 0.54 5.56
C ALA A 112 -0.91 0.82 4.80
N ILE A 113 0.24 0.54 5.43
CA ILE A 113 1.57 0.79 4.85
C ILE A 113 1.78 0.02 3.55
N LEU A 114 1.48 -1.29 3.53
CA LEU A 114 1.67 -2.11 2.35
C LEU A 114 0.76 -1.69 1.20
N SER A 115 -0.48 -1.26 1.49
CA SER A 115 -1.42 -0.81 0.45
C SER A 115 -0.89 0.41 -0.30
N VAL A 116 -0.30 1.37 0.42
CA VAL A 116 0.29 2.58 -0.15
C VAL A 116 1.58 2.24 -0.89
N SER A 117 2.46 1.43 -0.29
CA SER A 117 3.73 0.99 -0.89
C SER A 117 3.52 0.35 -2.26
N MET A 118 2.58 -0.60 -2.35
CA MET A 118 2.25 -1.29 -3.60
C MET A 118 1.55 -0.38 -4.60
N ALA A 119 0.62 0.47 -4.16
CA ALA A 119 -0.07 1.41 -5.04
C ALA A 119 0.90 2.44 -5.66
N SER A 120 1.91 2.89 -4.91
CA SER A 120 3.00 3.73 -5.41
C SER A 120 3.82 3.02 -6.49
N ALA A 121 4.24 1.77 -6.25
CA ALA A 121 4.97 0.99 -7.25
C ALA A 121 4.17 0.79 -8.55
N VAL A 122 2.86 0.53 -8.44
CA VAL A 122 1.95 0.43 -9.60
C VAL A 122 1.83 1.78 -10.31
N ALA A 123 1.67 2.88 -9.58
CA ALA A 123 1.58 4.22 -10.16
C ALA A 123 2.87 4.58 -10.91
N ALA A 124 4.04 4.25 -10.35
CA ALA A 124 5.33 4.47 -10.99
C ALA A 124 5.53 3.60 -12.24
N ALA A 125 5.14 2.32 -12.20
CA ALA A 125 5.16 1.45 -13.39
C ALA A 125 4.25 2.01 -14.50
N ASN A 126 3.04 2.46 -14.14
CA ASN A 126 2.08 3.07 -15.06
C ASN A 126 2.59 4.41 -15.61
N LEU A 127 3.30 5.21 -14.82
CA LEU A 127 3.93 6.46 -15.26
C LEU A 127 4.90 6.23 -16.41
N TYR A 128 5.68 5.14 -16.33
CA TYR A 128 6.61 4.73 -17.39
C TYR A 128 5.98 3.86 -18.48
N ASN A 129 4.68 3.56 -18.38
CA ASN A 129 3.96 2.66 -19.28
C ASN A 129 4.68 1.30 -19.46
N ILE A 130 5.15 0.72 -18.35
CA ILE A 130 5.77 -0.61 -18.34
C ILE A 130 5.03 -1.54 -17.36
N PRO A 131 5.04 -2.85 -17.61
CA PRO A 131 4.48 -3.81 -16.66
C PRO A 131 5.17 -3.74 -15.29
N LEU A 132 4.40 -3.93 -14.21
CA LEU A 132 4.91 -3.87 -12.83
C LEU A 132 6.11 -4.81 -12.59
N TYR A 133 6.09 -6.04 -13.13
CA TYR A 133 7.21 -6.97 -12.97
C TYR A 133 8.52 -6.42 -13.57
N LYS A 134 8.42 -5.62 -14.64
CA LYS A 134 9.58 -4.99 -15.29
C LYS A 134 10.04 -3.77 -14.51
N TYR A 135 9.11 -3.00 -13.96
CA TYR A 135 9.43 -1.89 -13.06
C TYR A 135 10.17 -2.38 -11.80
N LEU A 136 9.68 -3.43 -11.15
CA LEU A 136 10.30 -4.01 -9.95
C LEU A 136 11.60 -4.79 -10.25
N GLY A 137 11.63 -5.53 -11.36
CA GLY A 137 12.75 -6.40 -11.71
C GLY A 137 13.90 -5.73 -12.46
N GLY A 138 13.67 -4.54 -13.03
CA GLY A 138 14.61 -3.84 -13.89
C GLY A 138 14.93 -4.62 -15.17
N THR A 139 16.21 -4.66 -15.54
CA THR A 139 16.71 -5.36 -16.74
C THR A 139 17.12 -6.81 -16.48
N LYS A 140 16.89 -7.34 -15.27
CA LYS A 140 17.27 -8.70 -14.89
C LYS A 140 16.49 -9.72 -15.72
N GLN A 141 17.14 -10.87 -15.98
CA GLN A 141 16.48 -11.98 -16.68
C GLN A 141 15.31 -12.50 -15.84
N PHE A 142 14.11 -12.43 -16.41
CA PHE A 142 12.88 -12.86 -15.76
C PHE A 142 12.74 -14.39 -15.81
N LYS A 143 12.26 -14.99 -14.71
CA LYS A 143 11.95 -16.41 -14.60
C LYS A 143 10.51 -16.58 -14.13
N MET A 144 9.76 -17.42 -14.84
CA MET A 144 8.43 -17.84 -14.38
C MET A 144 8.57 -18.80 -13.19
N PRO A 145 7.83 -18.61 -12.09
CA PRO A 145 7.84 -19.55 -10.98
C PRO A 145 7.08 -20.84 -11.36
N THR A 146 7.55 -21.98 -10.86
CA THR A 146 6.79 -23.24 -10.93
C THR A 146 5.69 -23.21 -9.86
N PRO A 147 4.41 -23.35 -10.21
CA PRO A 147 3.34 -23.40 -9.21
C PRO A 147 3.45 -24.65 -8.35
N MET A 148 3.32 -24.51 -7.03
CA MET A 148 3.13 -25.65 -6.12
C MET A 148 1.63 -25.93 -6.02
N LEU A 149 1.23 -27.12 -6.45
CA LEU A 149 -0.16 -27.62 -6.43
C LEU A 149 -0.34 -28.62 -5.30
#